data_AF-A0A9D3YCZ8-F1
#
_entry.id   AF-A0A9D3YCZ8-F1
#
_cell.length_a   1.000
_cell.length_b   1.000
_cell.length_c   1.000
_cell.angle_alpha   90.00
_cell.angle_beta   90.00
_cell.angle_gamma   90.00
#
_symmetry.space_group_name_H-M   'P 1'
#
loop_
_entity.id
_entity.type
_entity.pdbx_description
1 polymer ?
#
loop_
_entity_poly.entity_id
_entity_poly.type
_entity_poly.pdbx_seq_one_letter_code
_entity_poly.pdbx_strand_id
1 'polypeptide(L)'
;MNYGDKADPLHSRQVMVANALSLMEDEGHVVRRSDQRNLYELLYWKSKLEDAIRKVLVTECAKPKYAEKGCHYLHILTELQNTLAYSKLKKVALVFCLDKLESQSDVIRTTQAHYMLL
;
A
#
# COMPACT_ATOMS: atom_id res chain seq x y z
N MET A 1 10.87 38.93 -31.22
CA MET A 1 9.52 38.68 -30.68
C MET A 1 9.62 37.46 -29.77
N ASN A 2 9.62 37.66 -28.45
CA ASN A 2 9.60 36.56 -27.48
C ASN A 2 8.15 36.11 -27.34
N TYR A 3 7.80 34.99 -27.96
CA TYR A 3 6.60 34.24 -27.57
C TYR A 3 6.90 33.66 -26.20
N GLY A 4 6.52 34.42 -25.16
CA GLY A 4 6.53 33.93 -23.79
C GLY A 4 5.73 32.65 -23.73
N ASP A 5 6.42 31.59 -23.33
CA ASP A 5 5.93 30.24 -23.09
C ASP A 5 4.87 30.31 -21.98
N LYS A 6 3.62 30.62 -22.36
CA LYS A 6 2.47 30.55 -21.45
C LYS A 6 2.22 29.06 -21.23
N ALA A 7 2.72 28.54 -20.11
CA ALA A 7 2.49 27.16 -19.70
C ALA A 7 1.01 26.80 -19.86
N ASP A 8 0.72 25.76 -20.64
CA ASP A 8 -0.63 25.25 -20.87
C ASP A 8 -1.33 24.99 -19.51
N PRO A 9 -2.46 25.66 -19.21
CA PRO A 9 -3.19 25.47 -17.96
C PRO A 9 -3.61 24.02 -17.69
N LEU A 10 -3.78 23.19 -18.73
CA LEU A 10 -4.03 21.76 -18.56
C LEU A 10 -2.77 21.03 -18.06
N HIS A 11 -1.62 21.32 -18.66
CA HIS A 11 -0.33 20.76 -18.25
C HIS A 11 0.00 21.10 -16.79
N SER A 12 -0.19 22.37 -16.39
CA SER A 12 0.04 22.81 -15.01
C SER A 12 -0.84 22.05 -13.99
N ARG A 13 -2.12 21.81 -14.31
CA ARG A 13 -3.03 21.03 -13.46
C ARG A 13 -2.62 19.56 -13.35
N GLN A 14 -2.20 18.94 -14.45
CA GLN A 14 -1.72 17.56 -14.45
C GLN A 14 -0.48 17.37 -13.58
N VAL A 15 0.47 18.31 -13.68
CA VAL A 15 1.68 18.31 -12.84
C VAL A 15 1.33 18.46 -11.37
N MET A 16 0.41 19.36 -11.03
CA MET A 16 -0.05 19.54 -9.64
C MET A 16 -0.65 18.26 -9.06
N VAL A 17 -1.54 17.60 -9.81
CA VAL A 17 -2.16 16.33 -9.37
C VAL A 17 -1.10 15.22 -9.23
N ALA A 18 -0.16 15.12 -10.18
CA ALA A 18 0.91 14.13 -10.12
C ALA A 18 1.81 14.34 -8.89
N ASN A 19 2.16 15.58 -8.57
CA ASN A 19 2.95 15.92 -7.39
C ASN A 19 2.22 15.59 -6.09
N ALA A 20 0.92 15.94 -6.00
CA ALA A 20 0.12 15.61 -4.83
C ALA A 20 0.02 14.09 -4.63
N LEU A 21 -0.23 13.32 -5.70
CA LEU A 21 -0.28 11.86 -5.63
C LEU A 21 1.07 11.27 -5.23
N SER A 22 2.19 11.82 -5.71
CA SER A 22 3.54 11.38 -5.31
C SER A 22 3.76 11.57 -3.80
N LEU A 23 3.42 12.74 -3.26
CA LEU A 23 3.52 13.02 -1.83
C LEU A 23 2.65 12.05 -1.01
N MET A 24 1.39 11.85 -1.42
CA MET A 24 0.49 10.92 -0.74
C MET A 24 0.97 9.46 -0.83
N GLU A 25 1.65 9.05 -1.91
CA GLU A 25 2.27 7.73 -2.01
C GLU A 25 3.48 7.59 -1.07
N ASP A 26 4.30 8.64 -0.96
CA ASP A 26 5.48 8.66 -0.09
C ASP A 26 5.08 8.64 1.40
N GLU A 27 3.94 9.24 1.74
CA GLU A 27 3.33 9.17 3.07
C GLU A 27 2.54 7.88 3.31
N GLY A 28 2.30 7.08 2.27
CA GLY A 28 1.58 5.80 2.36
C GLY A 28 0.06 5.93 2.48
N HIS A 29 -0.52 7.08 2.11
CA HIS A 29 -1.97 7.30 2.11
C HIS A 29 -2.65 6.74 0.86
N VAL A 30 -1.89 6.60 -0.23
CA VAL A 30 -2.37 6.01 -1.48
C VAL A 30 -1.39 4.97 -2.02
N VAL A 31 -1.92 4.03 -2.79
CA VAL A 31 -1.12 3.04 -3.53
C VAL A 31 -1.53 3.02 -4.98
N ARG A 32 -0.57 3.20 -5.88
CA ARG A 32 -0.79 3.00 -7.30
C ARG A 32 -0.84 1.53 -7.66
N ARG A 33 -1.85 1.17 -8.45
CA ARG A 33 -2.00 -0.15 -9.03
C ARG A 33 -1.01 -0.35 -10.18
N SER A 34 -0.31 -1.48 -10.15
CA SER A 34 0.69 -1.82 -11.16
C SER A 34 0.07 -2.53 -12.37
N ASP A 35 -1.11 -3.13 -12.19
CA ASP A 35 -1.91 -3.79 -13.22
C ASP A 35 -2.87 -2.84 -13.97
N GLN A 36 -3.10 -1.63 -13.46
CA GLN A 36 -4.03 -0.66 -14.04
C GLN A 36 -3.40 0.74 -14.15
N ARG A 37 -3.41 1.32 -15.35
CA ARG A 37 -2.82 2.64 -15.59
C ARG A 37 -3.60 3.74 -14.88
N ASN A 38 -2.88 4.61 -14.15
CA ASN A 38 -3.41 5.79 -13.46
C ASN A 38 -4.50 5.50 -12.41
N LEU A 39 -4.54 4.27 -11.87
CA LEU A 39 -5.42 3.93 -10.76
C LEU A 39 -4.65 3.98 -9.45
N TYR A 40 -5.24 4.68 -8.47
CA TYR A 40 -4.73 4.81 -7.12
C TYR A 40 -5.80 4.33 -6.15
N GLU A 41 -5.41 3.52 -5.19
CA GLU A 41 -6.25 3.10 -4.07
C GLU A 41 -6.00 4.02 -2.87
N LEU A 42 -7.06 4.55 -2.27
CA LEU A 42 -6.99 5.32 -1.03
C LEU A 42 -6.99 4.34 0.17
N LEU A 43 -6.01 4.44 1.06
CA LEU A 43 -5.88 3.50 2.17
C LEU A 43 -6.71 3.88 3.40
N TYR A 44 -7.27 5.09 3.45
CA TYR A 44 -8.13 5.52 4.56
C TYR A 44 -9.45 4.73 4.63
N TRP A 45 -9.96 4.29 3.48
CA TRP A 45 -11.20 3.51 3.35
C TRP A 45 -10.88 2.04 3.10
N LYS A 46 -11.88 1.16 3.20
CA LYS A 46 -11.68 -0.25 2.84
C LYS A 46 -11.10 -0.34 1.42
N SER A 47 -9.94 -0.94 1.30
CA SER A 47 -9.16 -1.01 0.06
C SER A 47 -8.96 -2.46 -0.38
N LYS A 48 -8.64 -2.68 -1.66
CA LYS A 48 -8.30 -4.03 -2.13
C LYS A 48 -6.95 -4.46 -1.57
N LEU A 49 -6.12 -3.53 -1.11
CA LEU A 49 -4.86 -3.83 -0.43
C LEU A 49 -5.12 -4.54 0.90
N GLU A 50 -6.12 -4.12 1.68
CA GLU A 50 -6.52 -4.81 2.93
C GLU A 50 -6.92 -6.26 2.66
N ASP A 51 -7.75 -6.49 1.64
CA ASP A 51 -8.17 -7.85 1.26
C ASP A 51 -6.97 -8.71 0.83
N ALA A 52 -5.99 -8.11 0.13
CA ALA A 52 -4.77 -8.78 -0.28
C ALA A 52 -3.85 -9.11 0.91
N ILE A 53 -3.70 -8.19 1.87
CA ILE A 53 -2.93 -8.42 3.10
C ILE A 53 -3.55 -9.58 3.89
N ARG A 54 -4.87 -9.57 4.09
CA ARG A 54 -5.57 -10.67 4.77
C ARG A 54 -5.33 -12.00 4.08
N LYS A 55 -5.42 -12.02 2.74
CA LYS A 55 -5.14 -13.23 1.97
C LYS A 55 -3.73 -13.76 2.22
N VAL A 56 -2.71 -12.90 2.17
CA VAL A 56 -1.32 -13.30 2.48
C VAL A 56 -1.19 -13.81 3.90
N LEU A 57 -1.82 -13.15 4.87
CA LEU A 57 -1.80 -13.60 6.26
C LEU A 57 -2.43 -15.00 6.42
N VAL A 58 -3.55 -15.29 5.74
CA VAL A 58 -4.17 -16.62 5.75
C VAL A 58 -3.29 -17.67 5.07
N THR A 59 -2.73 -17.36 3.89
CA THR A 59 -2.08 -18.39 3.06
C THR A 59 -0.63 -18.64 3.43
N GLU A 60 0.11 -17.58 3.75
CA GLU A 60 1.55 -17.65 3.99
C GLU A 60 1.87 -17.64 5.48
N CYS A 61 1.11 -16.91 6.28
CA CYS A 61 1.41 -16.65 7.69
C CYS A 61 0.68 -17.56 8.68
N ALA A 62 -0.32 -18.32 8.23
CA ALA A 62 -0.92 -19.40 9.02
C ALA A 62 -0.12 -20.73 8.93
N LYS A 63 0.99 -20.76 8.17
CA LYS A 63 1.84 -21.95 8.07
C LYS A 63 2.40 -22.29 9.46
N PRO A 64 2.57 -23.59 9.81
CA PRO A 64 2.99 -24.00 11.17
C PRO A 64 4.26 -23.32 11.69
N LYS A 65 5.18 -22.94 10.78
CA LYS A 65 6.42 -22.21 11.11
C LYS A 65 6.18 -20.82 11.72
N TYR A 66 5.01 -20.23 11.52
CA TYR A 66 4.66 -18.87 11.96
C TYR A 66 3.56 -18.83 13.02
N ALA A 67 3.06 -19.98 13.48
CA ALA A 67 1.89 -20.08 14.35
C ALA A 67 2.02 -19.31 15.69
N GLU A 68 3.23 -19.19 16.26
CA GLU A 68 3.41 -18.51 17.55
C GLU A 68 3.60 -16.99 17.45
N LYS A 69 4.24 -16.51 16.38
CA LYS A 69 4.67 -15.10 16.26
C LYS A 69 4.02 -14.35 15.10
N GLY A 70 3.35 -15.05 14.18
CA GLY A 70 2.92 -14.47 12.92
C GLY A 70 4.08 -14.19 11.97
N CYS A 71 3.80 -13.38 10.95
CA CYS A 71 4.76 -13.03 9.90
C CYS A 71 5.38 -11.66 10.11
N HIS A 72 6.66 -11.55 9.78
CA HIS A 72 7.32 -10.26 9.67
C HIS A 72 6.72 -9.43 8.52
N TYR A 73 6.48 -8.12 8.72
CA TYR A 73 5.87 -7.26 7.70
C TYR A 73 6.65 -7.23 6.37
N LEU A 74 7.98 -7.43 6.40
CA LEU A 74 8.77 -7.55 5.17
C LEU A 74 8.41 -8.80 4.36
N HIS A 75 8.08 -9.92 5.00
CA HIS A 75 7.63 -11.10 4.26
C HIS A 75 6.28 -10.83 3.60
N ILE A 76 5.35 -10.20 4.32
CA ILE A 76 4.05 -9.77 3.78
C ILE A 76 4.26 -8.83 2.58
N LEU A 77 5.20 -7.88 2.70
CA LEU A 77 5.55 -6.97 1.61
C LEU A 77 6.06 -7.72 0.38
N THR A 78 6.98 -8.67 0.56
CA THR A 78 7.52 -9.49 -0.52
C THR A 78 6.42 -10.26 -1.24
N GLU A 79 5.52 -10.91 -0.50
CA GLU A 79 4.41 -11.66 -1.08
C GLU A 79 3.46 -10.76 -1.88
N LEU A 80 3.16 -9.55 -1.38
CA LEU A 80 2.34 -8.58 -2.11
C LEU A 80 3.05 -8.04 -3.36
N GLN A 81 4.36 -7.77 -3.27
CA GLN A 81 5.16 -7.31 -4.41
C GLN A 81 5.33 -8.39 -5.50
N ASN A 82 5.18 -9.67 -5.14
CA ASN A 82 5.12 -10.76 -6.13
C ASN A 82 3.79 -10.80 -6.90
N THR A 83 2.77 -10.03 -6.49
CA THR A 83 1.51 -9.91 -7.24
C THR A 83 1.59 -8.86 -8.34
N LEU A 84 0.85 -9.08 -9.43
CA LEU A 84 0.78 -8.11 -10.54
C LEU A 84 0.22 -6.76 -10.10
N ALA A 85 -0.71 -6.76 -9.15
CA ALA A 85 -1.41 -5.58 -8.65
C ALA A 85 -0.51 -4.62 -7.85
N TYR A 86 0.35 -5.18 -7.01
CA TYR A 86 1.07 -4.44 -5.96
C TYR A 86 2.59 -4.57 -6.06
N SER A 87 3.13 -4.86 -7.25
CA SER A 87 4.58 -5.03 -7.46
C SER A 87 5.44 -3.81 -7.08
N LYS A 88 4.83 -2.62 -7.04
CA LYS A 88 5.47 -1.36 -6.62
C LYS A 88 5.05 -0.89 -5.23
N LEU A 89 4.41 -1.75 -4.43
CA LEU A 89 3.96 -1.41 -3.09
C LEU A 89 5.13 -0.94 -2.23
N LYS A 90 4.97 0.21 -1.58
CA LYS A 90 5.95 0.76 -0.64
C LYS A 90 5.68 0.23 0.77
N LYS A 91 6.75 0.06 1.56
CA LYS A 91 6.66 -0.34 2.97
C LYS A 91 5.73 0.56 3.78
N VAL A 92 5.80 1.87 3.59
CA VAL A 92 4.99 2.86 4.34
C VAL A 92 3.49 2.61 4.19
N ALA A 93 3.03 2.33 2.98
CA ALA A 93 1.64 1.98 2.69
C ALA A 93 1.22 0.66 3.34
N LEU A 94 2.11 -0.36 3.30
CA LEU A 94 1.83 -1.64 3.97
C LEU A 94 1.69 -1.44 5.49
N VAL A 95 2.63 -0.74 6.12
CA VAL A 95 2.59 -0.51 7.57
C VAL A 95 1.35 0.29 7.95
N PHE A 96 1.03 1.38 7.23
CA PHE A 96 -0.21 2.12 7.44
C PHE A 96 -1.44 1.22 7.40
N CYS A 97 -1.50 0.30 6.42
CA CYS A 97 -2.63 -0.60 6.25
C CYS A 97 -2.69 -1.68 7.35
N LEU A 98 -1.55 -2.22 7.79
CA LEU A 98 -1.49 -3.16 8.92
C LEU A 98 -1.92 -2.51 10.23
N ASP A 99 -1.49 -1.27 10.49
CA ASP A 99 -1.86 -0.50 11.69
C ASP A 99 -3.35 -0.20 11.71
N LYS A 100 -3.92 0.10 10.53
CA LYS A 100 -5.36 0.26 10.36
C LYS A 100 -6.11 -1.05 10.66
N LEU A 101 -5.68 -2.17 10.09
CA LEU A 101 -6.29 -3.48 10.34
C LEU A 101 -6.20 -3.87 11.82
N GLU A 102 -5.09 -3.53 12.49
CA GLU A 102 -4.92 -3.73 13.92
C GLU A 102 -5.94 -2.89 14.72
N SER A 103 -6.13 -1.62 14.36
CA SER A 103 -7.14 -0.75 14.97
C SER A 103 -8.58 -1.28 14.79
N GLN A 104 -8.81 -2.04 13.72
CA GLN A 104 -10.10 -2.67 13.39
C GLN A 104 -10.29 -4.04 14.06
N SER A 105 -9.31 -4.50 14.86
CA SER A 105 -9.30 -5.84 15.49
C SER A 105 -9.33 -7.00 14.50
N ASP A 106 -8.80 -6.78 13.29
CA ASP A 106 -8.72 -7.79 12.25
C ASP A 106 -7.40 -8.55 12.26
N VAL A 107 -6.35 -7.92 12.74
CA VAL A 107 -5.01 -8.49 12.91
C VAL A 107 -4.46 -8.06 14.26
N ILE A 108 -3.49 -8.80 14.77
CA ILE A 108 -2.75 -8.45 15.98
C ILE A 108 -1.25 -8.31 15.66
N ARG A 109 -0.64 -7.23 16.15
CA ARG A 109 0.80 -7.07 16.16
C ARG A 109 1.38 -7.79 17.38
N THR A 110 2.04 -8.92 17.16
CA THR A 110 2.62 -9.75 18.24
C THR A 110 3.96 -9.21 18.74
N THR A 111 4.70 -8.53 17.86
CA THR A 111 5.98 -7.86 18.15
C THR A 111 6.07 -6.61 17.28
N GLN A 112 7.08 -5.75 17.49
CA GLN A 112 7.25 -4.51 16.70
C GLN A 112 7.16 -4.70 15.17
N ALA A 113 7.49 -5.89 14.66
CA ALA A 113 7.53 -6.15 13.22
C ALA A 113 6.70 -7.35 12.75
N HIS A 114 5.97 -8.05 13.63
CA HIS A 114 5.22 -9.25 13.26
C HIS A 114 3.72 -9.09 13.45
N TYR A 115 2.97 -9.66 12.52
CA TYR A 115 1.51 -9.60 12.45
C TYR A 115 0.93 -10.99 12.22
N MET A 116 -0.21 -11.26 12.84
CA MET A 116 -1.04 -12.43 12.55
C MET A 116 -2.52 -12.04 12.51
N LEU A 117 -3.31 -12.85 11.82
CA LEU A 117 -4.76 -12.74 11.89
C LEU A 117 -5.26 -13.11 13.28
N LEU A 118 -6.34 -12.44 13.69
CA LEU A 118 -7.13 -12.82 14.86
C LEU A 118 -8.16 -13.89 14.50
#